data_AF-A0A5E4BRE4-F1
#
_entry.id   AF-A0A5E4BRE4-F1
#
_cell.length_a   1.000
_cell.length_b   1.000
_cell.length_c   1.000
_cell.angle_alpha   90.00
_cell.angle_beta   90.00
_cell.angle_gamma   90.00
#
_symmetry.space_group_name_H-M   'P 1'
#
loop_
_entity.id
_entity.type
_entity.pdbx_description
1 polymer ?
#
loop_
_entity_poly.entity_id
_entity_poly.type
_entity_poly.pdbx_seq_one_letter_code
_entity_poly.pdbx_strand_id
1 'polypeptide(L)'
;MMSARTLIQLFQTLNPQMLQKKFQGKPREISVEARVQEYGELDAKDFIPGTELLEIEKEEKTENDEDGWESISEKEDADGEWVDVHHFSDEEQEISKKLNSMPIKKVAVISTSRVLTQENFQKICMAQIRKKLEAAPGKAPQKKIH
;
A
#
# COMPACT_ATOMS: atom_id res chain seq x y z
N MET A 1 33.71 -3.15 -24.57
CA MET A 1 32.34 -3.55 -24.15
C MET A 1 32.28 -3.68 -22.62
N MET A 2 31.98 -2.60 -21.90
CA MET A 2 31.87 -2.60 -20.43
C MET A 2 30.42 -2.51 -19.94
N SER A 3 29.52 -1.81 -20.65
CA SER A 3 28.14 -1.58 -20.16
C SER A 3 27.27 -2.84 -20.10
N ALA A 4 27.40 -3.76 -21.05
CA ALA A 4 26.64 -5.01 -21.01
C ALA A 4 27.03 -5.87 -19.79
N ARG A 5 28.31 -5.85 -19.41
CA ARG A 5 28.82 -6.61 -18.25
C ARG A 5 28.30 -6.03 -16.94
N THR A 6 28.22 -4.70 -16.83
CA THR A 6 27.67 -4.05 -15.63
C THR A 6 26.18 -4.33 -15.48
N LEU A 7 25.41 -4.32 -16.58
CA LEU A 7 23.98 -4.65 -16.54
C LEU A 7 23.74 -6.11 -16.14
N ILE A 8 24.49 -7.04 -16.72
CA ILE A 8 24.40 -8.47 -16.36
C ILE A 8 24.71 -8.67 -14.87
N GLN A 9 25.75 -8.02 -14.34
CA GLN A 9 26.12 -8.12 -12.93
C GLN A 9 25.02 -7.58 -12.00
N LEU A 10 24.36 -6.47 -12.39
CA LEU A 10 23.23 -5.92 -11.64
C LEU A 10 22.06 -6.90 -11.57
N PHE A 11 21.67 -7.50 -12.69
CA PHE A 11 20.57 -8.47 -12.72
C PHE A 11 20.94 -9.79 -12.03
N GLN A 12 22.21 -10.20 -11.98
CA GLN A 12 22.63 -11.35 -11.17
C GLN A 12 22.37 -11.15 -9.67
N THR A 13 22.41 -9.91 -9.17
CA THR A 13 22.16 -9.58 -7.77
C THR A 13 20.71 -9.22 -7.47
N LEU A 14 20.03 -8.54 -8.39
CA LEU A 14 18.66 -8.10 -8.20
C LEU A 14 17.66 -9.19 -8.58
N ASN A 15 17.62 -9.59 -9.85
CA ASN A 15 16.67 -10.58 -10.34
C ASN A 15 17.31 -11.50 -11.38
N PRO A 16 17.93 -12.61 -10.97
CA PRO A 16 18.65 -13.50 -11.89
C PRO A 16 17.70 -14.21 -12.88
N GLN A 17 16.40 -14.31 -12.59
CA GLN A 17 15.42 -14.95 -13.48
C GLN A 17 15.23 -14.18 -14.79
N MET A 18 15.51 -12.87 -14.82
CA MET A 18 15.46 -12.06 -16.05
C MET A 18 16.65 -12.31 -16.99
N LEU A 19 17.70 -12.97 -16.51
CA LEU A 19 18.86 -13.33 -17.33
C LEU A 19 18.68 -14.72 -17.93
N GLN A 20 19.29 -14.95 -19.11
CA GLN A 20 19.38 -16.29 -19.67
C GLN A 20 20.17 -17.21 -18.74
N LYS A 21 19.86 -18.52 -18.73
CA LYS A 21 20.52 -19.53 -17.87
C LYS A 21 22.05 -19.50 -17.88
N LYS A 22 22.68 -19.11 -19.00
CA LYS A 22 24.14 -18.98 -19.16
C LYS A 22 24.76 -17.80 -18.39
N PHE A 23 23.94 -16.80 -18.06
CA PHE A 23 24.33 -15.58 -17.34
C PHE A 23 23.80 -15.54 -15.91
N GLN A 24 22.92 -16.47 -15.54
CA GLN A 24 22.57 -16.75 -14.15
C GLN A 24 23.83 -17.33 -13.49
N GLY A 25 24.54 -16.51 -12.72
CA GLY A 25 25.73 -16.96 -12.00
C GLY A 25 25.40 -18.05 -10.97
N LYS A 26 26.39 -18.52 -10.21
CA LYS A 26 26.12 -19.40 -9.06
C LYS A 26 25.21 -18.66 -8.07
N PRO A 27 24.09 -19.28 -7.62
CA PRO A 27 23.21 -18.67 -6.63
C PRO A 27 24.01 -18.38 -5.37
N ARG A 28 24.07 -17.10 -4.98
CA ARG A 28 24.68 -16.67 -3.71
C ARG A 28 23.55 -16.58 -2.70
N GLU A 29 23.80 -16.97 -1.45
CA GLU A 29 22.79 -16.96 -0.38
C GLU A 29 22.08 -15.60 -0.22
N ILE A 30 22.79 -14.49 -0.46
CA ILE A 30 22.26 -13.11 -0.47
C ILE A 30 21.14 -12.91 -1.52
N SER A 31 21.22 -13.59 -2.67
CA SER A 31 20.21 -13.51 -3.74
C SER A 31 18.99 -14.39 -3.49
N VAL A 32 19.02 -15.27 -2.48
CA VAL A 32 17.90 -16.16 -2.13
C VAL A 32 16.92 -15.46 -1.17
N GLU A 33 17.43 -14.58 -0.32
CA GLU A 33 16.61 -13.90 0.70
C GLU A 33 15.99 -12.58 0.19
N ALA A 34 16.59 -11.95 -0.83
CA ALA A 34 16.05 -10.77 -1.46
C ALA A 34 14.98 -11.13 -2.50
N ARG A 35 13.71 -11.21 -2.07
CA ARG A 35 12.58 -11.20 -3.01
C ARG A 35 12.50 -9.84 -3.69
N VAL A 36 12.50 -9.80 -5.02
CA VAL A 36 12.19 -8.59 -5.79
C VAL A 36 10.69 -8.52 -5.95
N GLN A 37 10.09 -7.41 -5.51
CA GLN A 37 8.68 -7.15 -5.76
C GLN A 37 8.43 -6.97 -7.25
N GLU A 38 7.36 -7.56 -7.74
CA GLU A 38 6.94 -7.37 -9.13
C GLU A 38 6.37 -5.96 -9.34
N TYR A 39 6.36 -5.51 -10.60
CA TYR A 39 5.78 -4.23 -10.94
C TYR A 39 4.29 -4.20 -10.57
N GLY A 40 3.89 -3.26 -9.72
CA GLY A 40 2.53 -3.15 -9.20
C GLY A 40 2.19 -4.12 -8.07
N GLU A 41 3.15 -4.89 -7.54
CA GLU A 41 2.93 -5.73 -6.38
C GLU A 41 2.75 -4.88 -5.11
N LEU A 42 1.58 -5.00 -4.48
CA LEU A 42 1.29 -4.37 -3.19
C LEU A 42 1.53 -5.35 -2.04
N ASP A 43 2.59 -5.14 -1.26
CA ASP A 43 2.91 -5.89 -0.04
C ASP A 43 2.22 -5.27 1.19
N ALA A 44 0.89 -5.21 1.16
CA ALA A 44 0.10 -4.69 2.27
C ALA A 44 -0.15 -5.79 3.31
N LYS A 45 0.15 -5.49 4.58
CA LYS A 45 -0.07 -6.44 5.68
C LYS A 45 -1.57 -6.62 5.95
N ASP A 46 -1.99 -7.86 6.12
CA ASP A 46 -3.39 -8.22 6.40
C ASP A 46 -3.84 -7.79 7.80
N PHE A 47 -2.91 -7.73 8.76
CA PHE A 47 -3.23 -7.47 10.15
C PHE A 47 -2.16 -6.59 10.82
N ILE A 48 -2.63 -5.48 11.37
CA ILE A 48 -1.87 -4.57 12.24
C ILE A 48 -2.74 -4.34 13.48
N PRO A 49 -2.26 -4.65 14.69
CA PRO A 49 -3.02 -4.45 15.92
C PRO A 49 -3.49 -3.00 16.10
N GLY A 50 -4.76 -2.81 16.46
CA GLY A 50 -5.35 -1.49 16.68
C GLY A 50 -5.98 -0.86 15.44
N THR A 51 -5.66 -1.32 14.24
CA THR A 51 -6.32 -0.87 13.00
C THR A 51 -7.80 -1.25 12.95
N GLU A 52 -8.22 -2.24 13.74
CA GLU A 52 -9.63 -2.62 13.94
C GLU A 52 -10.52 -1.48 14.48
N LEU A 53 -9.90 -0.47 15.10
CA LEU A 53 -10.57 0.69 15.70
C LEU A 53 -10.73 1.84 14.70
N LEU A 54 -10.12 1.73 13.52
CA LEU A 54 -10.25 2.72 12.47
C LEU A 54 -11.47 2.41 11.62
N GLU A 55 -12.29 3.42 11.40
CA GLU A 55 -13.45 3.33 10.53
C GLU A 55 -12.98 3.41 9.07
N ILE A 56 -13.52 2.52 8.24
CA ILE A 56 -13.42 2.66 6.78
C ILE A 56 -14.49 3.65 6.40
N GLU A 57 -14.14 4.94 6.37
CA GLU A 57 -14.97 5.95 5.73
C GLU A 57 -15.20 5.50 4.29
N LYS A 58 -16.44 5.14 3.97
CA LYS A 58 -16.86 5.06 2.57
C LYS A 58 -16.84 6.51 2.09
N GLU A 59 -16.01 6.80 1.10
CA GLU A 59 -16.01 8.10 0.45
C GLU A 59 -17.43 8.40 -0.04
N GLU A 60 -18.19 9.19 0.72
CA GLU A 60 -19.20 10.04 0.12
C GLU A 60 -18.41 11.03 -0.72
N LYS A 61 -18.59 10.98 -2.04
CA LYS A 61 -18.01 11.91 -3.01
C LYS A 61 -18.26 13.34 -2.54
N THR A 62 -17.29 13.93 -1.85
CA THR A 62 -17.20 15.37 -1.75
C THR A 62 -16.52 15.81 -3.03
N GLU A 63 -17.34 16.24 -3.99
CA GLU A 63 -16.93 17.14 -5.06
C GLU A 63 -16.35 18.39 -4.39
N ASN A 64 -15.04 18.43 -4.16
CA ASN A 64 -14.38 19.67 -3.79
C ASN A 64 -12.91 19.63 -4.22
N ASP A 65 -12.48 20.77 -4.77
CA ASP A 65 -11.11 21.15 -5.15
C ASP A 65 -10.71 20.89 -6.61
N GLU A 66 -11.55 21.36 -7.54
CA GLU A 66 -11.08 21.94 -8.80
C GLU A 66 -10.83 23.42 -8.53
N ASP A 67 -9.58 23.82 -8.24
CA ASP A 67 -9.00 25.16 -8.47
C ASP A 67 -7.68 25.32 -7.70
N GLY A 68 -6.54 25.01 -8.33
CA GLY A 68 -5.25 25.19 -7.66
C GLY A 68 -3.98 24.84 -8.42
N TRP A 69 -4.00 24.77 -9.75
CA TRP A 69 -2.77 24.73 -10.54
C TRP A 69 -2.67 26.03 -11.33
N GLU A 70 -2.01 27.03 -10.74
CA GLU A 70 -1.60 28.24 -11.47
C GLU A 70 -0.64 27.83 -12.59
N SER A 71 -1.15 27.86 -13.81
CA SER A 71 -0.37 27.61 -15.02
C SER A 71 0.63 28.74 -15.21
N ILE A 72 1.91 28.47 -14.93
CA ILE A 72 3.00 29.34 -15.35
C ILE A 72 3.07 29.29 -16.88
N SER A 73 2.53 30.33 -17.51
CA SER A 73 2.72 30.60 -18.94
C SER A 73 4.16 31.04 -19.18
N GLU A 74 5.04 30.11 -19.52
CA GLU A 74 6.30 30.42 -20.20
C GLU A 74 6.23 29.85 -21.61
N LYS A 75 6.34 30.75 -22.59
CA LYS A 75 6.17 30.44 -24.02
C LYS A 75 7.46 29.88 -24.60
N GLU A 76 7.27 28.92 -25.50
CA GLU A 76 7.95 28.75 -26.80
C GLU A 76 8.59 27.36 -27.03
N ASP A 77 8.08 26.73 -28.09
CA ASP A 77 8.54 25.59 -28.89
C ASP A 77 8.69 24.19 -28.27
N ALA A 78 7.58 23.44 -28.37
CA ALA A 78 7.65 22.01 -28.67
C ALA A 78 6.40 21.58 -29.46
N ASP A 79 6.57 21.34 -30.76
CA ASP A 79 5.61 20.62 -31.61
C ASP A 79 5.46 19.17 -31.12
N GLY A 80 4.72 19.00 -30.02
CA GLY A 80 4.31 17.72 -29.47
C GLY A 80 2.79 17.61 -29.53
N GLU A 81 2.28 16.99 -30.59
CA GLU A 81 0.88 16.60 -30.71
C GLU A 81 0.57 15.55 -29.63
N TRP A 82 0.06 16.01 -28.49
CA TRP A 82 -0.43 15.12 -27.43
C TRP A 82 -1.63 14.37 -27.99
N VAL A 83 -1.44 13.08 -28.25
CA VAL A 83 -2.52 12.18 -28.66
C VAL A 83 -3.40 11.90 -27.45
N ASP A 84 -4.69 12.23 -27.55
CA ASP A 84 -5.68 11.91 -26.53
C ASP A 84 -5.82 10.38 -26.44
N VAL A 85 -5.31 9.81 -25.36
CA VAL A 85 -5.46 8.39 -25.05
C VAL A 85 -6.85 8.22 -24.46
N HIS A 86 -7.81 7.76 -25.26
CA HIS A 86 -9.14 7.40 -24.78
C HIS A 86 -9.05 6.33 -23.68
N HIS A 87 -9.12 6.77 -22.43
CA HIS A 87 -9.34 5.91 -21.29
C HIS A 87 -10.82 5.48 -21.31
N PHE A 88 -11.09 4.21 -21.66
CA PHE A 88 -12.43 3.64 -21.55
C PHE A 88 -12.85 3.66 -20.07
N SER A 89 -13.68 4.64 -19.72
CA SER A 89 -14.22 4.99 -18.40
C SER A 89 -15.08 3.91 -17.71
N ASP A 90 -15.04 2.65 -18.16
CA ASP A 90 -15.91 1.58 -17.66
C ASP A 90 -15.22 0.69 -16.60
N GLU A 91 -13.88 0.71 -16.50
CA GLU A 91 -13.17 -0.13 -15.50
C GLU A 91 -13.24 0.44 -14.07
N GLU A 92 -13.43 1.75 -13.88
CA GLU A 92 -13.49 2.36 -12.54
C GLU A 92 -14.78 2.03 -11.76
N GLN A 93 -15.88 1.80 -12.47
CA GLN A 93 -17.14 1.42 -11.83
C GLN A 93 -17.17 -0.06 -11.42
N GLU A 94 -16.31 -0.89 -12.02
CA GLU A 94 -16.27 -2.33 -11.75
C GLU A 94 -15.40 -2.65 -10.53
N ILE A 95 -14.27 -1.95 -10.35
CA ILE A 95 -13.45 -2.04 -9.13
C ILE A 95 -14.24 -1.69 -7.87
N SER A 96 -15.01 -0.61 -7.90
CA SER A 96 -15.80 -0.14 -6.75
C SER A 96 -16.93 -1.11 -6.37
N LYS A 97 -17.54 -1.80 -7.34
CA LYS A 97 -18.55 -2.85 -7.08
C LYS A 97 -17.93 -4.12 -6.51
N LYS A 98 -16.75 -4.53 -6.98
CA LYS A 98 -16.08 -5.77 -6.54
C LYS A 98 -15.58 -5.69 -5.09
N LEU A 99 -15.17 -4.51 -4.63
CA LEU A 99 -14.72 -4.24 -3.26
C LEU A 99 -15.82 -4.40 -2.19
N ASN A 100 -17.09 -4.27 -2.57
CA ASN A 100 -18.24 -4.40 -1.65
C ASN A 100 -18.59 -5.86 -1.29
N SER A 101 -18.01 -6.86 -1.98
CA SER A 101 -18.43 -8.27 -1.88
C SER A 101 -17.47 -9.18 -1.09
N MET A 102 -16.28 -8.68 -0.69
CA MET A 102 -15.25 -9.49 -0.05
C MET A 102 -15.24 -9.27 1.47
N PRO A 103 -14.83 -10.26 2.30
CA PRO A 103 -14.45 -10.02 3.68
C PRO A 103 -13.19 -9.14 3.66
N ILE A 104 -13.40 -7.83 3.71
CA ILE A 104 -12.36 -6.82 3.52
C ILE A 104 -11.28 -7.00 4.58
N LYS A 105 -10.05 -7.27 4.13
CA LYS A 105 -8.81 -7.12 4.90
C LYS A 105 -8.64 -5.62 5.19
N LYS A 106 -9.35 -5.13 6.21
CA LYS A 106 -9.49 -3.69 6.54
C LYS A 106 -8.14 -2.98 6.60
N VAL A 107 -7.14 -3.65 7.14
CA VAL A 107 -5.78 -3.12 7.28
C VAL A 107 -5.12 -2.86 5.93
N ALA A 108 -5.19 -3.83 5.02
CA ALA A 108 -4.62 -3.69 3.69
C ALA A 108 -5.27 -2.51 2.96
N VAL A 109 -6.61 -2.42 3.00
CA VAL A 109 -7.36 -1.33 2.37
C VAL A 109 -6.97 0.02 2.97
N ILE A 110 -7.03 0.18 4.30
CA ILE A 110 -6.70 1.44 4.97
C ILE A 110 -5.25 1.86 4.67
N SER A 111 -4.32 0.90 4.66
CA SER A 111 -2.89 1.18 4.41
C SER A 111 -2.60 1.59 2.97
N THR A 112 -3.37 1.10 2.00
CA THR A 112 -3.16 1.41 0.58
C THR A 112 -3.97 2.63 0.14
N SER A 113 -5.10 2.92 0.78
CA SER A 113 -6.04 3.94 0.32
C SER A 113 -5.92 5.29 1.03
N ARG A 114 -5.48 5.34 2.31
CA ARG A 114 -5.59 6.56 3.13
C ARG A 114 -4.34 6.91 3.92
N VAL A 115 -4.11 8.22 4.07
CA VAL A 115 -3.15 8.78 5.04
C VAL A 115 -3.80 8.89 6.43
N LEU A 116 -3.17 8.30 7.45
CA LEU A 116 -3.66 8.33 8.82
C LEU A 116 -3.39 9.67 9.51
N THR A 117 -4.43 10.26 10.12
CA THR A 117 -4.33 11.52 10.88
C THR A 117 -3.92 11.30 12.33
N GLN A 118 -3.53 12.37 13.02
CA GLN A 118 -3.17 12.34 14.45
C GLN A 118 -4.30 11.79 15.34
N GLU A 119 -5.55 12.10 15.00
CA GLU A 119 -6.72 11.59 15.72
C GLU A 119 -6.84 10.06 15.64
N ASN A 120 -6.51 9.48 14.47
CA ASN A 120 -6.50 8.02 14.29
C ASN A 120 -5.50 7.36 15.24
N PHE A 121 -4.29 7.93 15.37
CA PHE A 121 -3.28 7.44 16.30
C PHE A 121 -3.70 7.59 17.77
N GLN A 122 -4.35 8.70 18.13
CA GLN A 122 -4.86 8.90 19.49
C GLN A 122 -5.95 7.88 19.84
N LYS A 123 -6.89 7.59 18.92
CA LYS A 123 -7.92 6.55 19.09
C LYS A 123 -7.29 5.19 19.39
N ILE A 124 -6.28 4.80 18.61
CA ILE A 124 -5.54 3.55 18.81
C ILE A 124 -4.85 3.53 20.18
N CYS A 125 -4.12 4.59 20.53
CA CYS A 125 -3.42 4.70 21.80
C CYS A 125 -4.36 4.59 23.01
N MET A 126 -5.48 5.33 23.01
CA MET A 126 -6.46 5.30 24.10
C MET A 126 -7.02 3.90 24.31
N ALA A 127 -7.37 3.19 23.23
CA ALA A 127 -7.88 1.83 23.32
C ALA A 127 -6.81 0.83 23.82
N GLN A 128 -5.56 0.97 23.39
CA GLN A 128 -4.46 0.14 23.90
C GLN A 128 -4.22 0.35 25.40
N ILE A 129 -4.29 1.60 25.88
CA ILE A 129 -4.18 1.93 27.30
C ILE A 129 -5.34 1.29 28.09
N ARG A 130 -6.58 1.41 27.61
CA ARG A 130 -7.75 0.77 28.23
C ARG A 130 -7.62 -0.76 28.30
N LYS A 131 -7.22 -1.40 27.20
CA LYS A 131 -7.00 -2.85 27.14
C LYS A 131 -5.95 -3.31 28.15
N LYS A 132 -4.85 -2.56 28.31
CA LYS A 132 -3.82 -2.85 29.33
C LYS A 132 -4.35 -2.70 30.76
N LEU A 133 -5.21 -1.71 31.00
CA LEU A 133 -5.83 -1.49 32.31
C LEU A 133 -6.84 -2.59 32.68
N GLU A 134 -7.63 -3.07 31.70
CA GLU A 134 -8.60 -4.15 31.90
C GLU A 134 -7.95 -5.53 32.04
N ALA A 135 -6.85 -5.77 31.32
CA ALA A 135 -6.07 -7.00 31.41
C ALA A 135 -5.24 -7.11 32.71
N ALA A 136 -5.21 -6.07 33.55
CA ALA A 136 -4.48 -6.09 34.80
C ALA A 136 -5.11 -7.12 35.77
N PRO A 137 -4.30 -8.02 36.37
CA PRO A 137 -4.77 -9.07 37.25
C PRO A 137 -5.25 -8.45 38.57
N GLY A 138 -6.57 -8.30 38.72
CA GLY A 138 -7.16 -7.73 39.94
C GLY A 138 -8.69 -7.63 39.94
N LYS A 139 -9.34 -7.71 38.77
CA LYS A 139 -10.81 -7.67 38.66
C LYS A 139 -11.41 -9.07 38.45
N ALA A 140 -11.13 -10.00 39.35
CA ALA A 140 -11.96 -11.21 39.46
C ALA A 140 -13.23 -10.84 40.23
N PRO A 141 -14.45 -11.00 39.66
CA PRO A 141 -15.67 -10.80 40.43
C PRO A 141 -15.70 -11.86 41.53
N GLN A 142 -15.71 -11.42 42.79
CA GLN A 142 -15.87 -12.34 43.91
C GLN A 142 -17.24 -13.01 43.79
N LYS A 143 -17.23 -14.28 43.36
CA LYS A 143 -18.41 -15.14 43.41
C LYS A 143 -18.82 -15.25 44.87
N LYS A 144 -19.92 -14.58 45.24
CA LYS A 144 -20.57 -14.76 46.53
C LYS A 144 -21.10 -16.19 46.59
N ILE A 145 -20.43 -17.03 47.37
CA ILE A 145 -20.91 -18.35 47.74
C ILE A 145 -22.04 -18.12 48.76
N HIS A 146 -23.24 -18.64 48.46
CA HIS A 146 -24.35 -18.75 49.40
C HIS A 146 -24.16 -19.98 50.28
#